data_AF-A0A5P9NMQ6-F1
#
_entry.id   AF-A0A5P9NMQ6-F1
#
_cell.length_a   1.000
_cell.length_b   1.000
_cell.length_c   1.000
_cell.angle_alpha   90.00
_cell.angle_beta   90.00
_cell.angle_gamma   90.00
#
_symmetry.space_group_name_H-M   'P 1'
#
loop_
_entity.id
_entity.type
_entity.pdbx_description
1 polymer ?
#
loop_
_entity_poly.entity_id
_entity_poly.type
_entity_poly.pdbx_seq_one_letter_code
_entity_poly.pdbx_strand_id
1 'polypeptide(L)'
;MGLREILILGAIFGAAYWYYDDNFSRGGSDLREAQWEINRRAMADCMDRESRLATIAGNAGVTRNTSNAQGVCAEELGLYWEDGRWNSF
;
A
#
# COMPACT_ATOMS: atom_id res chain seq x y z
N MET A 1 20.39 17.17 -40.53
CA MET A 1 20.64 16.06 -39.59
C MET A 1 21.03 14.84 -40.40
N GLY A 2 22.23 14.29 -40.21
CA GLY A 2 22.70 13.11 -40.91
C GLY A 2 22.26 11.81 -40.22
N LEU A 3 22.42 10.70 -40.95
CA LEU A 3 22.09 9.34 -40.48
C LEU A 3 22.82 8.98 -39.18
N ARG A 4 24.06 9.50 -39.02
CA ARG A 4 24.91 9.26 -37.86
C ARG A 4 24.34 9.89 -36.59
N GLU A 5 23.81 11.11 -36.68
CA GLU A 5 23.19 11.79 -35.54
C GLU A 5 21.91 11.07 -35.10
N ILE A 6 21.13 10.52 -36.03
CA ILE A 6 19.92 9.75 -35.74
C ILE A 6 20.25 8.45 -35.00
N LEU A 7 21.31 7.74 -35.41
CA LEU A 7 21.75 6.50 -34.75
C LEU A 7 22.24 6.75 -33.31
N ILE A 8 22.99 7.84 -33.11
CA ILE A 8 23.48 8.22 -31.77
C ILE A 8 22.29 8.59 -30.86
N LEU A 9 21.34 9.38 -31.35
CA LEU A 9 20.12 9.72 -30.61
C LEU A 9 19.31 8.46 -30.26
N GLY A 10 19.11 7.56 -31.23
CA GLY A 10 18.41 6.29 -31.01
C GLY A 10 19.06 5.42 -29.94
N ALA A 11 20.40 5.34 -29.91
CA ALA A 11 21.13 4.58 -28.89
C ALA A 11 20.98 5.20 -27.49
N ILE A 12 21.02 6.53 -27.38
CA ILE A 12 20.86 7.23 -26.09
C ILE A 12 19.44 7.03 -25.54
N PHE A 13 18.41 7.21 -26.38
CA PHE A 13 17.02 7.02 -25.95
C PHE A 13 16.71 5.55 -25.66
N GLY A 14 17.26 4.60 -26.42
CA GLY A 14 17.09 3.17 -26.15
C GLY A 14 17.71 2.75 -24.82
N ALA A 15 18.92 3.22 -24.50
CA ALA A 15 19.57 2.93 -23.23
C ALA A 15 18.84 3.60 -22.05
N ALA A 16 18.38 4.85 -22.21
CA ALA A 16 17.59 5.53 -21.20
C ALA A 16 16.24 4.83 -20.95
N TYR A 17 15.58 4.38 -22.02
CA TYR A 17 14.33 3.61 -21.91
C TYR A 17 14.56 2.27 -21.22
N TRP A 18 15.62 1.54 -21.56
CA TRP A 18 15.95 0.27 -20.89
C TRP A 18 16.26 0.47 -19.41
N TYR A 19 17.01 1.52 -19.06
CA TYR A 19 17.30 1.87 -17.66
C TYR A 19 16.04 2.26 -16.89
N TYR A 20 15.14 3.00 -17.52
CA TYR A 20 13.87 3.41 -16.93
C TYR A 20 12.91 2.23 -16.77
N ASP A 21 12.78 1.37 -17.78
CA ASP A 21 11.94 0.17 -17.72
C ASP A 21 12.43 -0.82 -16.64
N ASP A 22 13.75 -1.01 -16.54
CA ASP A 22 14.37 -1.88 -15.54
C ASP A 22 14.26 -1.36 -14.10
N ASN A 23 14.34 -0.04 -13.88
CA ASN A 23 14.28 0.55 -12.54
C ASN A 23 12.87 0.99 -12.10
N PHE A 24 11.99 1.39 -13.03
CA PHE A 24 10.68 1.95 -12.72
C PHE A 24 9.52 1.08 -13.19
N SER A 25 9.60 0.43 -14.35
CA SER A 25 8.49 -0.40 -14.88
C SER A 25 8.48 -1.80 -14.27
N ARG A 26 9.63 -2.30 -13.83
CA ARG A 26 9.72 -3.36 -12.83
C ARG A 26 9.43 -2.77 -11.46
N GLY A 27 8.15 -2.47 -11.20
CA GLY A 27 7.67 -2.20 -9.84
C GLY A 27 8.04 -3.38 -8.94
N GLY A 28 9.21 -3.28 -8.32
CA GLY A 28 9.78 -4.34 -7.50
C GLY A 28 8.88 -4.65 -6.32
N SER A 29 9.07 -5.84 -5.73
CA SER A 29 8.45 -6.24 -4.47
C SER A 29 8.48 -5.14 -3.41
N ASP A 30 9.45 -4.25 -3.46
CA ASP A 30 9.69 -3.13 -2.53
C ASP A 30 8.54 -2.13 -2.42
N LEU A 31 7.92 -1.72 -3.54
CA LEU A 31 6.79 -0.78 -3.49
C LEU A 31 5.53 -1.46 -2.94
N ARG A 32 5.34 -2.75 -3.27
CA ARG A 32 4.20 -3.53 -2.80
C ARG A 32 4.36 -3.92 -1.33
N GLU A 33 5.58 -4.22 -0.89
CA GLU A 33 5.93 -4.48 0.50
C GLU A 33 5.82 -3.21 1.35
N ALA A 34 6.28 -2.07 0.84
CA ALA A 34 6.07 -0.78 1.48
C ALA A 34 4.58 -0.47 1.62
N GLN A 35 3.78 -0.72 0.58
CA GLN A 35 2.32 -0.55 0.61
C GLN A 35 1.68 -1.45 1.67
N TRP A 36 2.08 -2.72 1.75
CA TRP A 36 1.56 -3.64 2.75
C TRP A 36 1.94 -3.24 4.17
N GLU A 37 3.15 -2.71 4.38
CA GLU A 37 3.57 -2.20 5.69
C GLU A 37 2.78 -0.95 6.09
N ILE A 38 2.52 -0.04 5.15
CA ILE A 38 1.66 1.13 5.37
C ILE A 38 0.24 0.69 5.74
N ASN A 39 -0.34 -0.25 5.00
CA ASN A 39 -1.68 -0.79 5.27
C ASN A 39 -1.75 -1.47 6.64
N ARG A 40 -0.72 -2.23 7.01
CA ARG A 40 -0.64 -2.91 8.31
C ARG A 40 -0.62 -1.91 9.47
N ARG A 41 0.17 -0.83 9.34
CA ARG A 41 0.24 0.24 10.34
C ARG A 41 -1.07 1.02 10.45
N ALA A 42 -1.67 1.37 9.31
CA ALA A 42 -2.96 2.07 9.30
C ALA A 42 -4.06 1.24 9.99
N MET A 43 -4.10 -0.07 9.71
CA MET A 43 -5.05 -0.99 10.35
C MET A 43 -4.78 -1.11 11.86
N ALA A 44 -3.51 -1.20 12.28
CA ALA A 44 -3.14 -1.23 13.69
C ALA A 44 -3.54 0.05 14.45
N ASP A 45 -3.36 1.22 13.84
CA ASP A 45 -3.71 2.51 14.44
C ASP A 45 -5.23 2.68 14.58
N CYS A 46 -5.99 2.27 13.55
CA CYS A 46 -7.45 2.25 13.63
C CYS A 46 -7.95 1.28 14.71
N MET A 47 -7.35 0.09 14.80
CA MET A 47 -7.67 -0.90 15.84
C MET A 47 -7.32 -0.38 17.25
N ASP A 48 -6.20 0.33 17.43
CA ASP A 48 -5.86 0.94 18.72
C ASP A 48 -6.93 1.98 19.11
N ARG A 49 -7.34 2.83 18.15
CA ARG A 49 -8.39 3.83 18.35
C ARG A 49 -9.73 3.19 18.74
N GLU A 50 -10.17 2.16 18.01
CA GLU A 50 -11.40 1.44 18.32
C GLU A 50 -11.30 0.69 19.66
N SER A 51 -10.14 0.13 20.00
CA SER A 51 -9.93 -0.53 21.30
C SER A 51 -9.98 0.46 22.47
N ARG A 52 -9.47 1.68 22.30
CA ARG A 52 -9.59 2.76 23.29
C ARG A 52 -11.04 3.20 23.45
N LEU A 53 -11.76 3.36 22.34
CA LEU A 53 -13.19 3.66 22.35
C LEU A 53 -13.98 2.54 23.02
N ALA A 54 -13.65 1.27 22.75
CA ALA A 54 -14.24 0.10 23.38
C ALA A 54 -13.90 0.01 24.87
N THR A 55 -12.72 0.45 25.29
CA THR A 55 -12.33 0.52 26.71
C THR A 55 -13.12 1.59 27.45
N ILE A 56 -13.28 2.77 26.84
CA ILE A 56 -14.13 3.85 27.35
C ILE A 56 -15.60 3.40 27.41
N ALA A 57 -16.07 2.73 26.35
CA ALA A 57 -17.42 2.21 26.25
C ALA A 57 -17.66 1.03 27.20
N GLY A 58 -16.66 0.19 27.46
CA GLY A 58 -16.70 -0.92 28.40
C GLY A 58 -16.82 -0.43 29.85
N ASN A 59 -16.17 0.68 30.20
CA ASN A 59 -16.43 1.40 31.45
C ASN A 59 -17.85 1.99 31.51
N ALA A 60 -18.48 2.25 30.37
CA ALA A 60 -19.87 2.68 30.25
C ALA A 60 -20.86 1.50 30.05
N GLY A 61 -20.42 0.25 30.15
CA GLY A 61 -21.27 -0.95 30.03
C GLY A 61 -21.61 -1.39 28.60
N VAL A 62 -20.99 -0.82 27.57
CA VAL A 62 -21.22 -1.16 26.17
C VAL A 62 -20.05 -1.98 25.63
N THR A 63 -20.25 -3.28 25.44
CA THR A 63 -19.24 -4.18 24.86
C THR A 63 -19.23 -4.04 23.34
N ARG A 64 -18.24 -3.36 22.77
CA ARG A 64 -17.99 -3.40 21.32
C ARG A 64 -17.17 -4.65 20.99
N ASN A 65 -17.68 -5.47 20.07
CA ASN A 65 -17.04 -6.71 19.63
C ASN A 65 -15.85 -6.40 18.73
N THR A 66 -14.67 -6.97 19.02
CA THR A 66 -13.41 -6.70 18.33
C THR A 66 -13.42 -7.11 16.85
N SER A 67 -14.21 -8.12 16.50
CA SER A 67 -14.41 -8.53 15.10
C SER A 67 -15.12 -7.47 14.25
N ASN A 68 -15.91 -6.60 14.88
CA ASN A 68 -16.59 -5.52 14.18
C ASN A 68 -15.64 -4.34 13.91
N ALA A 69 -14.73 -4.05 14.85
CA ALA A 69 -13.72 -3.01 14.70
C ALA A 69 -12.80 -3.28 13.50
N GLN A 70 -12.39 -4.54 13.30
CA GLN A 70 -11.52 -4.89 12.18
C GLN A 70 -12.21 -4.68 10.82
N GLY A 71 -13.50 -5.00 10.72
CA GLY A 71 -14.30 -4.74 9.52
C GLY A 71 -14.52 -3.25 9.25
N VAL A 72 -14.84 -2.48 10.28
CA VAL A 72 -15.01 -1.02 10.19
C VAL A 72 -13.70 -0.35 9.76
N CYS A 73 -12.57 -0.74 10.35
CA CYS A 73 -11.26 -0.21 9.99
C CYS A 73 -10.85 -0.59 8.56
N ALA A 74 -11.17 -1.80 8.12
CA ALA A 74 -10.92 -2.22 6.75
C ALA A 74 -11.73 -1.41 5.75
N GLU A 75 -13.01 -1.14 6.04
CA GLU A 75 -13.89 -0.32 5.20
C GLU A 75 -13.44 1.16 5.18
N GLU A 76 -13.10 1.74 6.34
CA GLU A 76 -12.63 3.13 6.47
C GLU A 76 -11.32 3.38 5.71
N LEU A 77 -10.42 2.38 5.72
CA LEU A 77 -9.12 2.46 5.05
C LEU A 77 -9.16 1.97 3.58
N GLY A 78 -10.31 1.48 3.10
CA GLY A 78 -10.41 0.90 1.76
C GLY A 78 -9.49 -0.32 1.57
N LEU A 79 -9.41 -1.18 2.57
CA LEU A 79 -8.56 -2.37 2.59
C LEU A 79 -9.39 -3.66 2.58
N TYR A 80 -8.84 -4.72 1.98
CA TYR A 80 -9.36 -6.07 2.04
C TYR A 80 -8.27 -7.05 2.47
N TRP A 81 -8.70 -8.16 3.10
CA TRP A 81 -7.81 -9.22 3.54
C TRP A 81 -7.72 -10.31 2.48
N GLU A 82 -6.55 -10.50 1.89
CA GLU A 82 -6.28 -11.55 0.90
C GLU A 82 -4.87 -12.09 1.09
N ASP A 83 -4.69 -13.41 0.96
CA ASP A 83 -3.40 -14.09 1.10
C ASP A 83 -2.62 -13.78 2.40
N GLY A 84 -3.35 -13.55 3.49
CA GLY A 84 -2.77 -13.23 4.80
C GLY A 84 -2.20 -11.81 4.91
N ARG A 85 -2.62 -10.90 4.02
CA ARG A 85 -2.16 -9.50 3.97
C ARG A 85 -3.32 -8.53 3.76
N TRP A 86 -3.14 -7.30 4.23
CA TRP A 86 -4.06 -6.18 3.94
C TRP A 86 -3.68 -5.54 2.61
N ASN A 87 -4.54 -5.73 1.61
CA ASN A 87 -4.42 -5.11 0.29
C ASN A 87 -5.38 -3.93 0.20
N SER A 88 -5.02 -2.90 -0.57
CA SER A 88 -5.92 -1.81 -0.90
C SER A 88 -6.74 -2.17 -2.14
N PHE A 89 -8.03 -1.77 -2.16
CA PHE A 89 -8.90 -1.92 -3.33
C PHE A 89 -8.36 -1.21 -4.58
#